data_AF-A0A5N3S4U8-F1
#
_entry.id   AF-A0A5N3S4U8-F1
#
_cell.length_a   1.000
_cell.length_b   1.000
_cell.length_c   1.000
_cell.angle_alpha   90.00
_cell.angle_beta   90.00
_cell.angle_gamma   90.00
#
_symmetry.space_group_name_H-M   'P 1'
#
loop_
_entity.id
_entity.type
_entity.pdbx_description
1 polymer ?
#
loop_
_entity_poly.entity_id
_entity_poly.type
_entity_poly.pdbx_seq_one_letter_code
_entity_poly.pdbx_strand_id
1 'polypeptide(L)'
;MKIKHKLFGLTGLAISALIVIVLITEISNLKLIKLEKTLIEVKDLELSLQEMKRIELQFLNSSETSLSAQFSKEYDQFNTLSQSLLAHLVELEVVVDDMPKLLKEITQYQQGFESLVSIYGADKTKASAIIAQSDYLYNDIYRIFKGVEKQFEQEIDSAQSSINQFILFSLSIVVIALVLLSYGLINSIQRSISNLNLITNQVARDHDLTLRATESNDEIGDIAKGTNKLIVSIESLITQVQSSVENLGAVSVQLRSNSHQTELSLQQQQLETDSVATAITEMGETIKEVAATTEHAASNTQKGFTVAQQGLVEIESTKQTVTELSSELESAEHEIEHLSELSSQISSVIGVIHEIAEQTNLLALNAAIEAARAGEQGRGFAVVADEVRTLASRTQSSTEEISSIITSVQSQTQAVVSTMKGCRTKGTVSVESSQVAYQQIEAVMDEMQKILDSSTQIAAAVEEQSMVCNEVAQNIVVIRDTTTTNVEGVSDNTRSTEVVNQQTTDLQTAIEVFKVHR
;
A
#
# COMPACT_ATOMS: atom_id res chain seq x y z
N MET A 1 -12.10 9.36 -49.53
CA MET A 1 -13.20 8.58 -50.15
C MET A 1 -12.86 7.12 -49.96
N LYS A 2 -13.76 6.39 -49.31
CA LYS A 2 -13.58 4.97 -48.99
C LYS A 2 -13.23 4.14 -50.23
N ILE A 3 -12.29 3.21 -50.10
CA ILE A 3 -11.82 2.31 -51.16
C ILE A 3 -13.01 1.59 -51.81
N LYS A 4 -13.99 1.16 -50.99
CA LYS A 4 -15.24 0.57 -51.47
C LYS A 4 -15.98 1.45 -52.48
N HIS A 5 -16.04 2.77 -52.26
CA HIS A 5 -16.73 3.69 -53.16
C HIS A 5 -15.94 3.93 -54.45
N LYS A 6 -14.60 3.94 -54.37
CA LYS A 6 -13.75 4.03 -55.56
C LYS A 6 -13.89 2.79 -56.45
N LEU A 7 -13.97 1.60 -55.84
CA LEU A 7 -14.24 0.33 -56.55
C LEU A 7 -15.63 0.33 -57.20
N PHE A 8 -16.68 0.74 -56.48
CA PHE A 8 -18.02 0.84 -57.07
C PHE A 8 -18.10 1.88 -58.20
N GLY A 9 -17.40 3.00 -58.07
CA GLY A 9 -17.30 4.00 -59.13
C GLY A 9 -16.65 3.43 -60.40
N LEU A 10 -15.57 2.64 -60.25
CA LEU A 10 -14.90 1.97 -61.36
C LEU A 10 -15.84 0.97 -62.06
N THR A 11 -16.55 0.14 -61.30
CA THR A 11 -17.51 -0.82 -61.86
C THR A 11 -18.69 -0.12 -62.53
N GLY A 12 -19.19 0.96 -61.94
CA GLY A 12 -20.29 1.75 -62.51
C GLY A 12 -19.92 2.38 -63.84
N LEU A 13 -18.72 2.96 -63.93
CA LEU A 13 -18.18 3.54 -65.18
C LEU A 13 -17.99 2.48 -66.27
N ALA A 14 -17.51 1.28 -65.91
CA ALA A 14 -17.35 0.19 -66.86
C ALA A 14 -18.70 -0.25 -67.46
N ILE A 15 -19.72 -0.42 -66.61
CA ILE A 15 -21.06 -0.83 -67.03
C ILE A 15 -21.70 0.27 -67.90
N SER A 16 -21.62 1.54 -67.50
CA SER A 16 -22.19 2.63 -68.29
C SER A 16 -21.52 2.77 -69.66
N ALA A 17 -20.19 2.61 -69.73
CA ALA A 17 -19.47 2.64 -71.01
C ALA A 17 -19.88 1.47 -71.92
N LEU A 18 -20.05 0.26 -71.38
CA LEU A 18 -20.50 -0.91 -72.14
C LEU A 18 -21.90 -0.71 -72.73
N ILE A 19 -22.83 -0.17 -71.93
CA ILE A 19 -24.21 0.12 -72.38
C ILE A 19 -24.20 1.11 -73.55
N VAL A 20 -23.38 2.17 -73.47
CA VAL A 20 -23.25 3.16 -74.55
C VAL A 20 -22.72 2.51 -75.84
N ILE A 21 -21.71 1.65 -75.73
CA ILE A 21 -21.15 0.92 -76.89
C ILE A 21 -22.22 0.04 -77.54
N VAL A 22 -22.99 -0.72 -76.75
CA VAL A 22 -24.06 -1.59 -77.25
C VAL A 22 -25.14 -0.77 -77.98
N LEU A 23 -25.60 0.34 -77.39
CA LEU A 23 -26.61 1.20 -78.00
C LEU A 23 -26.15 1.78 -79.35
N ILE A 24 -24.92 2.27 -79.45
CA ILE A 24 -24.39 2.83 -80.70
C ILE A 24 -24.18 1.74 -81.76
N THR A 25 -23.76 0.55 -81.34
CA THR A 25 -23.61 -0.61 -82.23
C THR A 25 -24.97 -1.02 -82.81
N GLU A 26 -26.02 -1.04 -82.00
CA GLU A 26 -27.38 -1.38 -82.43
C GLU A 26 -27.90 -0.41 -83.50
N ILE A 27 -27.70 0.90 -83.30
CA ILE A 27 -28.07 1.93 -84.28
C ILE A 27 -27.35 1.71 -85.61
N SER A 28 -26.07 1.37 -85.57
CA SER A 28 -25.27 1.15 -86.78
C SER A 28 -25.69 -0.15 -87.50
N ASN A 29 -26.06 -1.18 -86.75
CA ASN A 29 -26.53 -2.46 -87.29
C ASN A 29 -27.87 -2.31 -88.03
N LEU A 30 -28.77 -1.43 -87.56
CA LEU A 30 -30.00 -1.10 -88.29
C LEU A 30 -29.74 -0.53 -89.69
N LYS A 31 -28.70 0.29 -89.87
CA LYS A 31 -28.32 0.82 -91.19
C LYS A 31 -27.80 -0.28 -92.12
N LEU A 32 -27.00 -1.20 -91.59
CA LEU A 32 -26.48 -2.36 -92.34
C LEU A 32 -27.62 -3.25 -92.87
N ILE A 33 -28.59 -3.59 -92.01
CA ILE A 33 -29.76 -4.40 -92.39
C ILE A 33 -30.55 -3.74 -93.53
N LYS A 34 -30.70 -2.41 -93.53
CA LYS A 34 -31.38 -1.69 -94.62
C LYS A 34 -30.59 -1.77 -95.94
N LEU A 35 -29.27 -1.62 -95.91
CA LEU A 35 -28.41 -1.76 -97.10
C LEU A 35 -28.50 -3.17 -97.70
N GLU A 36 -28.42 -4.22 -96.87
CA GLU A 36 -28.58 -5.61 -97.32
C GLU A 36 -29.94 -5.85 -97.97
N LYS A 37 -31.02 -5.31 -97.40
CA LYS A 37 -32.37 -5.42 -97.95
C LYS A 37 -32.48 -4.73 -99.32
N THR A 38 -31.90 -3.54 -99.50
CA THR A 38 -31.94 -2.84 -100.78
C THR A 38 -31.06 -3.52 -101.85
N LEU A 39 -29.96 -4.17 -101.47
CA LEU A 39 -29.18 -5.02 -102.40
C LEU A 39 -30.02 -6.18 -102.95
N ILE A 40 -30.90 -6.77 -102.12
CA ILE A 40 -31.84 -7.81 -102.58
C ILE A 40 -32.79 -7.24 -103.64
N GLU A 41 -33.31 -6.01 -103.47
CA GLU A 41 -34.16 -5.36 -104.47
C GLU A 41 -33.44 -5.08 -105.80
N VAL A 42 -32.15 -4.72 -105.75
CA VAL A 42 -31.32 -4.58 -106.95
C VAL A 42 -31.18 -5.92 -107.69
N LYS A 43 -31.01 -7.03 -106.95
CA LYS A 43 -30.97 -8.39 -107.53
C LYS A 43 -32.30 -8.80 -108.14
N ASP A 44 -33.42 -8.46 -107.50
CA ASP A 44 -34.76 -8.72 -108.04
C ASP A 44 -35.01 -7.95 -109.35
N LEU A 45 -34.48 -6.73 -109.47
CA LEU A 45 -34.51 -5.96 -110.72
C LEU A 45 -33.65 -6.59 -111.83
N GLU A 46 -32.45 -7.06 -111.51
CA GLU A 46 -31.60 -7.78 -112.48
C GLU A 46 -32.32 -9.02 -113.00
N LEU A 47 -32.99 -9.79 -112.13
CA LEU A 47 -33.78 -10.95 -112.51
C LEU A 47 -34.93 -10.58 -113.46
N SER A 48 -35.65 -9.49 -113.19
CA SER A 48 -36.74 -9.02 -114.04
C SER A 48 -36.23 -8.59 -115.44
N LEU A 49 -35.07 -7.93 -115.52
CA LEU A 49 -34.41 -7.62 -116.80
C LEU A 49 -34.03 -8.88 -117.59
N GLN A 50 -33.46 -9.89 -116.91
CA GLN A 50 -33.10 -11.17 -117.53
C GLN A 50 -34.34 -11.89 -118.07
N GLU A 51 -35.46 -11.82 -117.34
CA GLU A 51 -36.73 -12.39 -117.75
C GLU A 51 -37.30 -11.67 -118.99
N MET A 52 -37.22 -10.33 -119.05
CA MET A 52 -37.55 -9.58 -120.27
C MET A 52 -36.70 -10.01 -121.47
N LYS A 53 -35.40 -10.22 -121.27
CA LYS A 53 -34.50 -10.72 -122.33
C LYS A 53 -34.85 -12.14 -122.77
N ARG A 54 -35.23 -12.99 -121.83
CA ARG A 54 -35.70 -14.35 -122.10
C ARG A 54 -36.95 -14.33 -122.97
N ILE A 55 -37.93 -13.47 -122.66
CA ILE A 55 -39.17 -13.29 -123.43
C ILE A 55 -38.85 -12.78 -124.84
N GLU A 56 -37.92 -11.83 -124.97
CA GLU A 56 -37.46 -11.34 -126.27
C GLU A 56 -36.87 -12.47 -127.13
N LEU A 57 -35.96 -13.28 -126.57
CA LEU A 57 -35.36 -14.41 -127.28
C LEU A 57 -36.38 -15.49 -127.65
N GLN A 58 -37.37 -15.74 -126.78
CA GLN A 58 -38.49 -16.64 -127.09
C GLN A 58 -39.30 -16.12 -128.28
N PHE A 59 -39.60 -14.81 -128.31
CA PHE A 59 -40.30 -14.18 -129.43
C PHE A 59 -39.52 -14.31 -130.74
N LEU A 60 -38.20 -14.10 -130.72
CA LEU A 60 -37.34 -14.29 -131.89
C LEU A 60 -37.34 -15.73 -132.43
N ASN A 61 -37.61 -16.73 -131.58
CA ASN A 61 -37.64 -18.14 -131.99
C ASN A 61 -39.04 -18.60 -132.43
N SER A 62 -40.10 -18.18 -131.75
CA SER A 62 -41.48 -18.65 -131.98
C SER A 62 -42.31 -17.72 -132.87
N SER A 63 -41.95 -16.43 -132.96
CA SER A 63 -42.77 -15.35 -133.56
C SER A 63 -44.18 -15.22 -132.96
N GLU A 64 -44.37 -15.68 -131.72
CA GLU A 64 -45.68 -15.68 -131.07
C GLU A 64 -46.02 -14.29 -130.50
N THR A 65 -47.04 -13.64 -131.06
CA THR A 65 -47.45 -12.28 -130.66
C THR A 65 -48.02 -12.19 -129.24
N SER A 66 -48.41 -13.31 -128.63
CA SER A 66 -48.88 -13.39 -127.23
C SER A 66 -47.78 -13.02 -126.22
N LEU A 67 -46.50 -13.17 -126.58
CA LEU A 67 -45.34 -12.84 -125.75
C LEU A 67 -45.19 -11.34 -125.50
N SER A 68 -45.81 -10.49 -126.33
CA SER A 68 -45.87 -9.05 -126.11
C SER A 68 -46.57 -8.69 -124.78
N ALA A 69 -47.66 -9.39 -124.46
CA ALA A 69 -48.37 -9.18 -123.20
C ALA A 69 -47.56 -9.64 -121.97
N GLN A 70 -46.77 -10.72 -122.11
CA GLN A 70 -45.88 -11.18 -121.04
C GLN A 70 -44.73 -10.21 -120.81
N PHE A 71 -44.12 -9.70 -121.88
CA PHE A 71 -43.06 -8.69 -121.80
C PHE A 71 -43.56 -7.39 -121.14
N SER A 72 -44.75 -6.91 -121.52
CA SER A 72 -45.36 -5.72 -120.90
C SER A 72 -45.60 -5.92 -119.40
N LYS A 73 -46.05 -7.10 -118.98
CA LYS A 73 -46.24 -7.41 -117.56
C LYS A 73 -44.92 -7.40 -116.79
N GLU A 74 -43.87 -7.99 -117.36
CA GLU A 74 -42.54 -8.00 -116.74
C GLU A 74 -41.94 -6.59 -116.68
N TYR A 75 -42.17 -5.77 -117.71
CA TYR A 75 -41.80 -4.35 -117.71
C TYR A 75 -42.53 -3.54 -116.63
N ASP A 76 -43.83 -3.77 -116.40
CA ASP A 76 -44.58 -3.10 -115.32
C ASP A 76 -44.03 -3.50 -113.94
N GLN A 77 -43.65 -4.78 -113.77
CA GLN A 77 -42.99 -5.27 -112.56
C GLN A 77 -41.62 -4.62 -112.37
N PHE A 78 -40.81 -4.54 -113.43
CA PHE A 78 -39.52 -3.86 -113.44
C PHE A 78 -39.65 -2.39 -113.04
N ASN A 79 -40.66 -1.68 -113.57
CA ASN A 79 -40.92 -0.28 -113.22
C ASN A 79 -41.33 -0.11 -111.76
N THR A 80 -42.15 -1.02 -111.24
CA THR A 80 -42.56 -1.00 -109.82
C THR A 80 -41.36 -1.20 -108.90
N LEU A 81 -40.51 -2.19 -109.19
CA LEU A 81 -39.29 -2.44 -108.44
C LEU A 81 -38.30 -1.26 -108.57
N SER A 82 -38.21 -0.64 -109.75
CA SER A 82 -37.35 0.52 -109.99
C SER A 82 -37.78 1.74 -109.16
N GLN A 83 -39.09 1.95 -108.98
CA GLN A 83 -39.62 3.00 -108.11
C GLN A 83 -39.35 2.71 -106.63
N SER A 84 -39.47 1.46 -106.19
CA SER A 84 -39.11 1.04 -104.82
C SER A 84 -37.62 1.28 -104.55
N LEU A 85 -36.76 0.86 -105.47
CA LEU A 85 -35.32 1.07 -105.38
C LEU A 85 -34.98 2.56 -105.27
N LEU A 86 -35.60 3.43 -106.06
CA LEU A 86 -35.39 4.87 -105.96
C LEU A 86 -35.77 5.45 -104.58
N ALA A 87 -36.85 4.98 -103.98
CA ALA A 87 -37.25 5.41 -102.64
C ALA A 87 -36.21 4.99 -101.58
N HIS A 88 -35.72 3.75 -101.64
CA HIS A 88 -34.70 3.26 -100.72
C HIS A 88 -33.32 3.91 -100.94
N LEU A 89 -32.95 4.23 -102.19
CA LEU A 89 -31.73 4.97 -102.50
C LEU A 89 -31.72 6.36 -101.84
N VAL A 90 -32.87 7.05 -101.84
CA VAL A 90 -33.03 8.34 -101.15
C VAL A 90 -32.97 8.19 -99.64
N GLU A 91 -33.62 7.17 -99.06
CA GLU A 91 -33.58 6.91 -97.61
C GLU A 91 -32.18 6.55 -97.10
N LEU A 92 -31.40 5.83 -97.91
CA LEU A 92 -30.06 5.37 -97.57
C LEU A 92 -28.96 6.38 -97.92
N GLU A 93 -29.31 7.51 -98.54
CA GLU A 93 -28.37 8.52 -99.06
C GLU A 93 -27.35 7.93 -100.06
N VAL A 94 -27.74 6.88 -100.79
CA VAL A 94 -26.89 6.23 -101.81
C VAL A 94 -27.19 6.85 -103.17
N VAL A 95 -26.19 7.48 -103.78
CA VAL A 95 -26.30 8.10 -105.10
C VAL A 95 -25.88 7.10 -106.17
N VAL A 96 -26.79 6.81 -107.11
CA VAL A 96 -26.51 6.01 -108.30
C VAL A 96 -26.67 6.89 -109.53
N ASP A 97 -25.53 7.37 -110.06
CA ASP A 97 -25.48 8.37 -111.13
C ASP A 97 -26.16 7.90 -112.42
N ASP A 98 -26.15 6.61 -112.71
CA ASP A 98 -26.70 6.02 -113.93
C ASP A 98 -28.20 5.66 -113.83
N MET A 99 -28.88 5.90 -112.70
CA MET A 99 -30.33 5.58 -112.57
C MET A 99 -31.23 6.31 -113.57
N PRO A 100 -31.06 7.63 -113.83
CA PRO A 100 -31.86 8.31 -114.84
C PRO A 100 -31.63 7.73 -116.25
N LYS A 101 -30.40 7.27 -116.51
CA LYS A 101 -30.04 6.61 -117.77
C LYS A 101 -30.70 5.24 -117.88
N LEU A 102 -30.68 4.44 -116.81
CA LEU A 102 -31.34 3.14 -116.75
C LEU A 102 -32.85 3.25 -117.03
N LEU A 103 -33.54 4.19 -116.37
CA LEU A 103 -34.98 4.41 -116.58
C LEU A 103 -35.30 4.80 -118.03
N LYS A 104 -34.42 5.58 -118.66
CA LYS A 104 -34.55 5.95 -120.06
C LYS A 104 -34.32 4.75 -120.99
N GLU A 105 -33.27 3.97 -120.73
CA GLU A 105 -32.89 2.83 -121.57
C GLU A 105 -33.88 1.67 -121.48
N ILE A 106 -34.44 1.38 -120.30
CA ILE A 106 -35.47 0.34 -120.16
C ILE A 106 -36.76 0.71 -120.91
N THR A 107 -37.12 2.00 -120.89
CA THR A 107 -38.27 2.51 -121.67
C THR A 107 -38.00 2.35 -123.17
N GLN A 108 -36.77 2.64 -123.63
CA GLN A 108 -36.36 2.44 -125.02
C GLN A 108 -36.31 0.95 -125.41
N TYR A 109 -35.92 0.09 -124.47
CA TYR A 109 -35.88 -1.37 -124.65
C TYR A 109 -37.29 -1.93 -124.87
N GLN A 110 -38.27 -1.48 -124.06
CA GLN A 110 -39.68 -1.82 -124.25
C GLN A 110 -40.23 -1.33 -125.59
N GLN A 111 -40.01 -0.06 -125.94
CA GLN A 111 -40.47 0.50 -127.23
C GLN A 111 -39.82 -0.21 -128.43
N GLY A 112 -38.55 -0.61 -128.28
CA GLY A 112 -37.83 -1.43 -129.24
C GLY A 112 -38.51 -2.79 -129.43
N PHE A 113 -38.85 -3.48 -128.34
CA PHE A 113 -39.55 -4.76 -128.40
C PHE A 113 -40.95 -4.66 -129.03
N GLU A 114 -41.75 -3.66 -128.67
CA GLU A 114 -43.07 -3.44 -129.30
C GLU A 114 -42.94 -3.18 -130.82
N SER A 115 -41.95 -2.37 -131.21
CA SER A 115 -41.64 -2.11 -132.62
C SER A 115 -41.19 -3.39 -133.35
N LEU A 116 -40.38 -4.23 -132.69
CA LEU A 116 -39.95 -5.53 -133.20
C LEU A 116 -41.16 -6.43 -133.48
N VAL A 117 -42.10 -6.55 -132.53
CA VAL A 117 -43.30 -7.38 -132.67
C VAL A 117 -44.15 -6.97 -133.88
N SER A 118 -44.20 -5.67 -134.20
CA SER A 118 -44.98 -5.16 -135.35
C SER A 118 -44.32 -5.36 -136.72
N ILE A 119 -42.98 -5.53 -136.79
CA ILE A 119 -42.20 -5.49 -138.06
C ILE A 119 -41.51 -6.84 -138.39
N TYR A 120 -41.37 -7.77 -137.42
CA TYR A 120 -40.55 -8.99 -137.53
C TYR A 120 -40.82 -9.87 -138.77
N GLY A 121 -42.06 -9.86 -139.30
CA GLY A 121 -42.43 -10.57 -140.53
C GLY A 121 -42.43 -9.75 -141.83
N ALA A 122 -42.33 -8.41 -141.75
CA ALA A 122 -42.52 -7.48 -142.86
C ALA A 122 -41.21 -6.88 -143.40
N ASP A 123 -40.23 -6.59 -142.54
CA ASP A 123 -38.93 -5.99 -142.92
C ASP A 123 -37.78 -6.57 -142.08
N LYS A 124 -37.12 -7.58 -142.63
CA LYS A 124 -35.99 -8.27 -141.98
C LYS A 124 -34.81 -7.33 -141.69
N THR A 125 -34.62 -6.29 -142.49
CA THR A 125 -33.50 -5.35 -142.34
C THR A 125 -33.74 -4.44 -141.14
N LYS A 126 -34.94 -3.86 -141.01
CA LYS A 126 -35.31 -3.07 -139.83
C LYS A 126 -35.40 -3.90 -138.55
N ALA A 127 -35.92 -5.13 -138.63
CA ALA A 127 -35.94 -6.04 -137.49
C ALA A 127 -34.53 -6.31 -136.94
N SER A 128 -33.54 -6.54 -137.82
CA SER A 128 -32.14 -6.77 -137.39
C SER A 128 -31.50 -5.55 -136.71
N ALA A 129 -31.85 -4.32 -137.13
CA ALA A 129 -31.38 -3.10 -136.50
C ALA A 129 -31.99 -2.91 -135.09
N ILE A 130 -33.28 -3.24 -134.92
CA ILE A 130 -33.95 -3.20 -133.61
C ILE A 130 -33.36 -4.25 -132.67
N ILE A 131 -33.07 -5.47 -133.15
CA ILE A 131 -32.40 -6.50 -132.34
C ILE A 131 -31.02 -6.03 -131.89
N ALA A 132 -30.22 -5.45 -132.79
CA ALA A 132 -28.90 -4.92 -132.44
C ALA A 132 -28.99 -3.78 -131.40
N GLN A 133 -29.99 -2.90 -131.51
CA GLN A 133 -30.25 -1.84 -130.53
C GLN A 133 -30.72 -2.41 -129.18
N SER A 134 -31.57 -3.44 -129.22
CA SER A 134 -32.09 -4.16 -128.06
C SER A 134 -30.96 -4.87 -127.29
N ASP A 135 -30.05 -5.55 -128.00
CA ASP A 135 -28.85 -6.14 -127.41
C ASP A 135 -27.93 -5.08 -126.77
N TYR A 136 -27.76 -3.92 -127.42
CA TYR A 136 -27.01 -2.82 -126.83
C TYR A 136 -27.66 -2.32 -125.54
N LEU A 137 -28.97 -2.05 -125.56
CA LEU A 137 -29.72 -1.55 -124.40
C LEU A 137 -29.72 -2.55 -123.25
N TYR A 138 -29.97 -3.83 -123.52
CA TYR A 138 -29.90 -4.89 -122.50
C TYR A 138 -28.51 -4.94 -121.84
N ASN A 139 -27.44 -4.95 -122.64
CA ASN A 139 -26.08 -5.02 -122.11
C ASN A 139 -25.69 -3.75 -121.32
N ASP A 140 -26.14 -2.56 -121.73
CA ASP A 140 -25.86 -1.32 -121.00
C ASP A 140 -26.64 -1.26 -119.68
N ILE A 141 -27.94 -1.63 -119.68
CA ILE A 141 -28.75 -1.74 -118.46
C ILE A 141 -28.18 -2.80 -117.52
N TYR A 142 -27.77 -3.96 -118.04
CA TYR A 142 -27.12 -5.02 -117.25
C TYR A 142 -25.81 -4.54 -116.62
N ARG A 143 -25.01 -3.78 -117.37
CA ARG A 143 -23.78 -3.15 -116.85
C ARG A 143 -24.08 -2.16 -115.73
N ILE A 144 -25.14 -1.36 -115.85
CA ILE A 144 -25.57 -0.44 -114.80
C ILE A 144 -25.94 -1.25 -113.55
N PHE A 145 -26.76 -2.30 -113.66
CA PHE A 145 -27.12 -3.16 -112.50
C PHE A 145 -25.92 -3.78 -111.81
N LYS A 146 -24.95 -4.30 -112.56
CA LYS A 146 -23.69 -4.79 -111.98
C LYS A 146 -22.86 -3.70 -111.31
N GLY A 147 -22.93 -2.47 -111.81
CA GLY A 147 -22.36 -1.30 -111.15
C GLY A 147 -23.06 -1.00 -109.81
N VAL A 148 -24.39 -0.99 -109.80
CA VAL A 148 -25.20 -0.75 -108.59
C VAL A 148 -25.01 -1.85 -107.55
N GLU A 149 -25.07 -3.12 -107.95
CA GLU A 149 -24.85 -4.27 -107.07
C GLU A 149 -23.48 -4.16 -106.39
N LYS A 150 -22.42 -3.89 -107.17
CA LYS A 150 -21.07 -3.71 -106.65
C LYS A 150 -20.96 -2.50 -105.72
N GLN A 151 -21.67 -1.41 -105.99
CA GLN A 151 -21.69 -0.23 -105.12
C GLN A 151 -22.34 -0.54 -103.76
N PHE A 152 -23.45 -1.28 -103.75
CA PHE A 152 -24.08 -1.73 -102.51
C PHE A 152 -23.24 -2.73 -101.73
N GLU A 153 -22.59 -3.69 -102.41
CA GLU A 153 -21.63 -4.61 -101.77
C GLU A 153 -20.49 -3.83 -101.09
N GLN A 154 -19.96 -2.80 -101.76
CA GLN A 154 -18.95 -1.91 -101.18
C GLN A 154 -19.46 -1.10 -99.98
N GLU A 155 -20.70 -0.59 -100.02
CA GLU A 155 -21.32 0.13 -98.90
C GLU A 155 -21.62 -0.79 -97.71
N ILE A 156 -22.01 -2.04 -97.95
CA ILE A 156 -22.22 -3.05 -96.90
C ILE A 156 -20.88 -3.41 -96.24
N ASP A 157 -19.84 -3.69 -97.03
CA ASP A 157 -18.50 -3.98 -96.53
C ASP A 157 -17.91 -2.79 -95.76
N SER A 158 -18.11 -1.56 -96.26
CA SER A 158 -17.64 -0.34 -95.60
C SER A 158 -18.37 -0.11 -94.26
N ALA A 159 -19.69 -0.34 -94.21
CA ALA A 159 -20.50 -0.24 -93.00
C ALA A 159 -20.08 -1.30 -91.97
N GLN A 160 -19.88 -2.55 -92.40
CA GLN A 160 -19.44 -3.65 -91.53
C GLN A 160 -18.04 -3.41 -90.96
N SER A 161 -17.10 -2.93 -91.80
CA SER A 161 -15.76 -2.55 -91.37
C SER A 161 -15.79 -1.38 -90.38
N SER A 162 -16.63 -0.37 -90.63
CA SER A 162 -16.81 0.79 -89.74
C SER A 162 -17.37 0.39 -88.37
N ILE A 163 -18.35 -0.53 -88.33
CA ILE A 163 -18.90 -1.09 -87.09
C ILE A 163 -17.81 -1.83 -86.29
N ASN A 164 -17.05 -2.71 -86.94
CA ASN A 164 -15.98 -3.47 -86.27
C ASN A 164 -14.87 -2.56 -85.74
N GLN A 165 -14.45 -1.55 -86.51
CA GLN A 165 -13.45 -0.58 -86.07
C GLN A 165 -13.96 0.26 -84.89
N PHE A 166 -15.23 0.67 -84.91
CA PHE A 166 -15.85 1.39 -83.79
C PHE A 166 -15.88 0.54 -82.50
N ILE A 167 -16.28 -0.73 -82.59
CA ILE A 167 -16.29 -1.66 -81.45
C ILE A 167 -14.88 -1.84 -80.89
N LEU A 168 -13.89 -2.12 -81.75
CA LEU A 168 -12.50 -2.34 -81.30
C LEU A 168 -11.89 -1.08 -80.68
N PHE A 169 -12.12 0.10 -81.26
CA PHE A 169 -11.60 1.36 -80.75
C PHE A 169 -12.25 1.74 -79.41
N SER A 170 -13.58 1.66 -79.32
CA SER A 170 -14.31 1.96 -78.09
C SER A 170 -13.96 0.99 -76.95
N LEU A 171 -13.83 -0.30 -77.24
CA LEU A 171 -13.38 -1.30 -76.27
C LEU A 171 -11.96 -1.00 -75.77
N SER A 172 -11.05 -0.63 -76.67
CA SER A 172 -9.67 -0.28 -76.34
C SER A 172 -9.60 0.92 -75.38
N ILE A 173 -10.39 1.97 -75.62
CA ILE A 173 -10.47 3.14 -74.73
C ILE A 173 -10.96 2.74 -73.34
N VAL A 174 -12.03 1.95 -73.25
CA VAL A 174 -12.58 1.50 -71.97
C VAL A 174 -11.54 0.68 -71.20
N VAL A 175 -10.84 -0.24 -71.86
CA VAL A 175 -9.79 -1.04 -71.23
C VAL A 175 -8.65 -0.16 -70.73
N ILE A 176 -8.14 0.78 -71.54
CA ILE A 176 -7.06 1.69 -71.14
C ILE A 176 -7.48 2.55 -69.94
N ALA A 177 -8.69 3.10 -69.95
CA ALA A 177 -9.22 3.90 -68.85
C ALA A 177 -9.32 3.08 -67.55
N LEU A 178 -9.82 1.83 -67.63
CA LEU A 178 -9.90 0.93 -66.48
C LEU A 178 -8.52 0.57 -65.93
N VAL A 179 -7.52 0.34 -66.80
CA VAL A 179 -6.15 0.05 -66.37
C VAL A 179 -5.52 1.26 -65.66
N LEU A 180 -5.64 2.46 -66.21
CA LEU A 180 -5.09 3.69 -65.60
C LEU A 180 -5.73 4.00 -64.25
N LEU A 181 -7.05 3.89 -64.15
CA LEU A 181 -7.78 4.10 -62.89
C LEU A 181 -7.41 3.02 -61.86
N SER A 182 -7.30 1.75 -62.28
CA SER A 182 -6.87 0.65 -61.41
C SER A 182 -5.44 0.87 -60.89
N TYR A 183 -4.53 1.28 -61.76
CA TYR A 183 -3.14 1.59 -61.40
C TYR A 183 -3.06 2.73 -60.35
N GLY A 184 -3.85 3.80 -60.52
CA GLY A 184 -3.93 4.89 -59.55
C GLY A 184 -4.45 4.44 -58.18
N LEU A 185 -5.48 3.57 -58.16
CA LEU A 185 -6.00 3.00 -56.91
C LEU A 185 -4.97 2.11 -56.22
N ILE A 186 -4.31 1.22 -56.97
CA ILE A 186 -3.28 0.32 -56.43
C ILE A 186 -2.13 1.12 -55.82
N ASN A 187 -1.59 2.11 -56.53
CA ASN A 187 -0.47 2.91 -56.03
C ASN A 187 -0.85 3.72 -54.77
N SER A 188 -2.07 4.27 -54.73
CA SER A 188 -2.57 4.97 -53.55
C SER A 188 -2.67 4.03 -52.33
N ILE A 189 -3.18 2.82 -52.53
CA ILE A 189 -3.33 1.82 -51.45
C ILE A 189 -1.95 1.34 -50.98
N GLN A 190 -1.05 1.00 -51.91
CA GLN A 190 0.30 0.53 -51.61
C GLN A 190 1.10 1.56 -50.82
N ARG A 191 1.03 2.85 -51.18
CA ARG A 191 1.71 3.91 -50.43
C ARG A 191 1.22 4.01 -48.98
N SER A 192 -0.10 4.02 -48.77
CA SER A 192 -0.67 4.11 -47.41
C SER A 192 -0.35 2.88 -46.57
N ILE A 193 -0.44 1.67 -47.13
CA ILE A 193 -0.08 0.43 -46.44
C ILE A 193 1.42 0.39 -46.13
N SER A 194 2.27 0.79 -47.08
CA SER A 194 3.72 0.83 -46.90
C SER A 194 4.11 1.77 -45.77
N ASN A 195 3.53 2.98 -45.73
CA ASN A 195 3.78 3.93 -44.64
C ASN A 195 3.33 3.39 -43.28
N LEU A 196 2.12 2.79 -43.20
CA LEU A 196 1.63 2.19 -41.97
C LEU A 196 2.55 1.05 -41.49
N ASN A 197 3.03 0.22 -42.41
CA ASN A 197 3.98 -0.85 -42.12
C ASN A 197 5.34 -0.29 -41.68
N LEU A 198 5.84 0.76 -42.32
CA LEU A 198 7.10 1.43 -41.94
C LEU A 198 7.01 1.97 -40.52
N ILE A 199 5.98 2.75 -40.19
CA ILE A 199 5.82 3.31 -38.84
C ILE A 199 5.67 2.21 -37.80
N THR A 200 4.86 1.18 -38.08
CA THR A 200 4.66 0.07 -37.13
C THR A 200 5.98 -0.69 -36.88
N ASN A 201 6.75 -0.98 -37.92
CA ASN A 201 8.06 -1.63 -37.78
C ASN A 201 9.09 -0.72 -37.10
N GLN A 202 9.05 0.59 -37.36
CA GLN A 202 9.97 1.54 -36.75
C GLN A 202 9.68 1.70 -35.25
N VAL A 203 8.41 1.79 -34.87
CA VAL A 203 8.00 1.76 -33.45
C VAL A 203 8.47 0.46 -32.78
N ALA A 204 8.27 -0.69 -33.43
CA ALA A 204 8.67 -1.99 -32.89
C ALA A 204 10.21 -2.16 -32.78
N ARG A 205 10.98 -1.61 -33.71
CA ARG A 205 12.45 -1.75 -33.74
C ARG A 205 13.14 -0.71 -32.86
N ASP A 206 12.77 0.55 -33.02
CA ASP A 206 13.46 1.69 -32.42
C ASP A 206 12.81 2.11 -31.09
N HIS A 207 11.71 1.46 -30.68
CA HIS A 207 10.95 1.76 -29.45
C HIS A 207 10.51 3.23 -29.35
N ASP A 208 10.36 3.87 -30.51
CA ASP A 208 10.04 5.29 -30.60
C ASP A 208 8.52 5.49 -30.62
N LEU A 209 7.95 5.70 -29.44
CA LEU A 209 6.53 5.92 -29.25
C LEU A 209 6.11 7.36 -29.59
N THR A 210 7.03 8.22 -30.08
CA THR A 210 6.68 9.56 -30.57
C THR A 210 6.15 9.55 -32.01
N LEU A 211 6.40 8.46 -32.75
CA LEU A 211 5.98 8.30 -34.14
C LEU A 211 4.46 8.13 -34.27
N ARG A 212 3.90 8.63 -35.38
CA ARG A 212 2.47 8.52 -35.70
C ARG A 212 2.28 8.11 -37.15
N ALA A 213 1.36 7.18 -37.39
CA ALA A 213 0.94 6.80 -38.74
C ALA A 213 0.11 7.94 -39.35
N THR A 214 0.32 8.20 -40.65
CA THR A 214 -0.43 9.23 -41.37
C THR A 214 -1.88 8.83 -41.53
N GLU A 215 -2.79 9.70 -41.09
CA GLU A 215 -4.23 9.46 -41.17
C GLU A 215 -4.79 9.85 -42.54
N SER A 216 -5.71 9.02 -43.04
CA SER A 216 -6.47 9.28 -44.26
C SER A 216 -7.98 9.13 -44.01
N ASN A 217 -8.79 9.65 -44.94
CA ASN A 217 -10.26 9.55 -44.89
C ASN A 217 -10.76 8.33 -45.70
N ASP A 218 -10.14 7.18 -45.45
CA ASP A 218 -10.48 5.86 -46.00
C ASP A 218 -10.23 4.76 -44.96
N GLU A 219 -10.53 3.52 -45.33
CA GLU A 219 -10.44 2.35 -44.44
C GLU A 219 -9.01 2.13 -43.92
N ILE A 220 -7.98 2.51 -44.66
CA ILE A 220 -6.58 2.42 -44.20
C ILE A 220 -6.30 3.49 -43.15
N GLY A 221 -6.88 4.69 -43.30
CA GLY A 221 -6.78 5.74 -42.31
C GLY A 221 -7.49 5.42 -41.00
N ASP A 222 -8.58 4.64 -41.03
CA ASP A 222 -9.21 4.11 -39.81
C ASP A 222 -8.28 3.14 -39.07
N ILE A 223 -7.50 2.31 -39.80
CA ILE A 223 -6.45 1.46 -39.22
C ILE A 223 -5.33 2.34 -38.64
N ALA A 224 -4.86 3.35 -39.38
CA ALA A 224 -3.82 4.28 -38.91
C ALA A 224 -4.22 4.98 -37.59
N LYS A 225 -5.48 5.42 -37.47
CA LYS A 225 -6.05 5.96 -36.23
C LYS A 225 -6.05 4.95 -35.09
N GLY A 226 -6.41 3.69 -35.37
CA GLY A 226 -6.34 2.59 -34.41
C GLY A 226 -4.91 2.35 -33.91
N THR A 227 -3.94 2.31 -34.83
CA THR A 227 -2.51 2.19 -34.52
C THR A 227 -2.02 3.38 -33.67
N ASN A 228 -2.38 4.61 -34.03
CA ASN A 228 -2.02 5.80 -33.26
C ASN A 228 -2.57 5.75 -31.83
N LYS A 229 -3.83 5.32 -31.65
CA LYS A 229 -4.42 5.12 -30.31
C LYS A 229 -3.67 4.06 -29.50
N LEU A 230 -3.25 2.97 -30.14
CA LEU A 230 -2.45 1.93 -29.48
C LEU A 230 -1.09 2.48 -29.04
N ILE A 231 -0.39 3.23 -29.90
CA ILE A 231 0.89 3.86 -29.58
C ILE A 231 0.73 4.82 -28.39
N VAL A 232 -0.30 5.68 -28.39
CA VAL A 232 -0.60 6.59 -27.27
C VAL A 232 -0.89 5.84 -25.97
N SER A 233 -1.61 4.72 -26.04
CA SER A 233 -1.89 3.90 -24.86
C SER A 233 -0.60 3.26 -24.29
N ILE A 234 0.30 2.79 -25.16
CA ILE A 234 1.59 2.23 -24.73
C ILE A 234 2.47 3.35 -24.15
N GLU A 235 2.53 4.51 -24.79
CA GLU A 235 3.24 5.70 -24.31
C GLU A 235 2.79 6.06 -22.89
N SER A 236 1.47 6.20 -22.67
CA SER A 236 0.92 6.50 -21.34
C SER A 236 1.26 5.44 -20.30
N LEU A 237 1.26 4.15 -20.67
CA LEU A 237 1.65 3.06 -19.76
C LEU A 237 3.13 3.14 -19.40
N ILE A 238 4.01 3.39 -20.37
CA ILE A 238 5.46 3.53 -20.14
C ILE A 238 5.74 4.73 -19.22
N THR A 239 5.11 5.89 -19.46
CA THR A 239 5.25 7.06 -18.58
C THR A 239 4.78 6.77 -17.15
N GLN A 240 3.67 6.04 -16.99
CA GLN A 240 3.18 5.66 -15.67
C GLN A 240 4.12 4.67 -14.95
N VAL A 241 4.71 3.74 -15.69
CA VAL A 241 5.74 2.82 -15.16
C VAL A 241 7.00 3.59 -14.77
N GLN A 242 7.48 4.53 -15.58
CA GLN A 242 8.63 5.39 -15.27
C GLN A 242 8.42 6.14 -13.93
N SER A 243 7.28 6.81 -13.78
CA SER A 243 6.96 7.49 -12.52
C SER A 243 6.84 6.54 -11.33
N SER A 244 6.31 5.33 -11.53
CA SER A 244 6.21 4.31 -10.47
C SER A 244 7.58 3.79 -10.03
N VAL A 245 8.50 3.59 -10.98
CA VAL A 245 9.88 3.15 -10.74
C VAL A 245 10.67 4.24 -10.00
N GLU A 246 10.54 5.51 -10.39
CA GLU A 246 11.17 6.64 -9.67
C GLU A 246 10.68 6.71 -8.20
N ASN A 247 9.38 6.59 -7.98
CA ASN A 247 8.80 6.55 -6.63
C ASN A 247 9.30 5.34 -5.84
N LEU A 248 9.38 4.15 -6.46
CA LEU A 248 9.89 2.95 -5.81
C LEU A 248 11.36 3.09 -5.42
N GLY A 249 12.17 3.73 -6.25
CA GLY A 249 13.56 4.07 -5.94
C GLY A 249 13.68 5.00 -4.74
N ALA A 250 12.89 6.07 -4.70
CA ALA A 250 12.85 7.00 -3.56
C ALA A 250 12.42 6.31 -2.25
N VAL A 251 11.37 5.46 -2.31
CA VAL A 251 10.91 4.67 -1.16
C VAL A 251 11.99 3.69 -0.69
N SER A 252 12.71 3.05 -1.60
CA SER A 252 13.80 2.13 -1.26
C SER A 252 14.96 2.85 -0.55
N VAL A 253 15.34 4.04 -1.01
CA VAL A 253 16.36 4.87 -0.32
C VAL A 253 15.91 5.25 1.09
N GLN A 254 14.64 5.66 1.24
CA GLN A 254 14.06 5.97 2.55
C GLN A 254 14.03 4.74 3.47
N LEU A 255 13.65 3.58 2.95
CA LEU A 255 13.57 2.33 3.71
C LEU A 255 14.95 1.89 4.21
N ARG A 256 16.01 2.07 3.40
CA ARG A 256 17.40 1.82 3.79
C ARG A 256 17.84 2.75 4.92
N SER A 257 17.53 4.05 4.80
CA SER A 257 17.82 5.03 5.85
C SER A 257 17.11 4.69 7.16
N ASN A 258 15.82 4.35 7.10
CA ASN A 258 15.05 3.95 8.26
C ASN A 258 15.61 2.68 8.91
N SER A 259 15.97 1.67 8.10
CA SER A 259 16.56 0.42 8.61
C SER A 259 17.87 0.67 9.35
N HIS A 260 18.74 1.52 8.80
CA HIS A 260 19.99 1.90 9.46
C HIS A 260 19.74 2.67 10.77
N GLN A 261 18.76 3.58 10.79
CA GLN A 261 18.39 4.29 12.02
C GLN A 261 17.85 3.32 13.08
N THR A 262 17.02 2.33 12.68
CA THR A 262 16.52 1.29 13.58
C THR A 262 17.65 0.42 14.12
N GLU A 263 18.63 0.05 13.29
CA GLU A 263 19.83 -0.69 13.72
C GLU A 263 20.57 0.04 14.85
N LEU A 264 20.85 1.34 14.68
CA LEU A 264 21.51 2.16 15.70
C LEU A 264 20.69 2.24 16.99
N SER A 265 19.36 2.41 16.87
CA SER A 265 18.47 2.43 18.03
C SER A 265 18.43 1.09 18.77
N LEU A 266 18.47 -0.04 18.07
CA LEU A 266 18.53 -1.37 18.68
C LEU A 266 19.87 -1.64 19.37
N GLN A 267 20.99 -1.16 18.82
CA GLN A 267 22.29 -1.22 19.48
C GLN A 267 22.29 -0.42 20.80
N GLN A 268 21.72 0.79 20.79
CA GLN A 268 21.56 1.59 22.00
C GLN A 268 20.66 0.90 23.02
N GLN A 269 19.53 0.35 22.57
CA GLN A 269 18.61 -0.39 23.44
C GLN A 269 19.28 -1.61 24.08
N GLN A 270 20.17 -2.30 23.35
CA GLN A 270 20.93 -3.42 23.89
C GLN A 270 21.85 -2.97 25.05
N LEU A 271 22.60 -1.88 24.87
CA LEU A 271 23.45 -1.30 25.92
C LEU A 271 22.65 -0.88 27.15
N GLU A 272 21.48 -0.25 26.95
CA GLU A 272 20.60 0.14 28.05
C GLU A 272 20.02 -1.07 28.77
N THR A 273 19.65 -2.12 28.03
CA THR A 273 19.14 -3.38 28.61
C THR A 273 20.21 -4.07 29.47
N ASP A 274 21.46 -4.10 29.01
CA ASP A 274 22.59 -4.67 29.76
C ASP A 274 22.89 -3.85 31.04
N SER A 275 22.77 -2.52 30.97
CA SER A 275 22.90 -1.64 32.13
C SER A 275 21.80 -1.90 33.16
N VAL A 276 20.54 -2.03 32.72
CA VAL A 276 19.43 -2.37 33.62
C VAL A 276 19.60 -3.77 34.22
N ALA A 277 20.06 -4.75 33.44
CA ALA A 277 20.37 -6.09 33.96
C ALA A 277 21.41 -6.05 35.10
N THR A 278 22.44 -5.21 34.94
CA THR A 278 23.46 -4.98 35.97
C THR A 278 22.85 -4.34 37.21
N ALA A 279 22.06 -3.27 37.04
CA ALA A 279 21.41 -2.59 38.16
C ALA A 279 20.44 -3.50 38.93
N ILE A 280 19.73 -4.40 38.25
CA ILE A 280 18.85 -5.39 38.88
C ILE A 280 19.65 -6.43 39.66
N THR A 281 20.83 -6.83 39.17
CA THR A 281 21.73 -7.73 39.90
C THR A 281 22.23 -7.05 41.19
N GLU A 282 22.67 -5.79 41.12
CA GLU A 282 23.06 -5.01 42.30
C GLU A 282 21.90 -4.79 43.28
N MET A 283 20.69 -4.56 42.76
CA MET A 283 19.48 -4.46 43.58
C MET A 283 19.18 -5.78 44.30
N GLY A 284 19.37 -6.92 43.64
CA GLY A 284 19.25 -8.24 44.24
C GLY A 284 20.21 -8.47 45.41
N GLU A 285 21.46 -8.03 45.29
CA GLU A 285 22.43 -8.07 46.40
C GLU A 285 22.05 -7.12 47.54
N THR A 286 21.60 -5.91 47.21
CA THR A 286 21.13 -4.93 48.21
C THR A 286 19.94 -5.46 49.00
N ILE A 287 18.97 -6.12 48.34
CA ILE A 287 17.81 -6.75 49.00
C ILE A 287 18.28 -7.82 50.00
N LYS A 288 19.27 -8.65 49.64
CA LYS A 288 19.85 -9.65 50.57
C LYS A 288 20.53 -9.00 51.77
N GLU A 289 21.26 -7.91 51.55
CA GLU A 289 21.92 -7.17 52.62
C GLU A 289 20.91 -6.53 53.59
N VAL A 290 19.83 -5.94 53.07
CA VAL A 290 18.74 -5.39 53.89
C VAL A 290 18.03 -6.50 54.66
N ALA A 291 17.79 -7.67 54.05
CA ALA A 291 17.22 -8.83 54.71
C ALA A 291 18.08 -9.26 55.93
N ALA A 292 19.38 -9.45 55.71
CA ALA A 292 20.33 -9.85 56.75
C ALA A 292 20.43 -8.80 57.86
N THR A 293 20.46 -7.52 57.50
CA THR A 293 20.51 -6.42 58.48
C THR A 293 19.24 -6.36 59.32
N THR A 294 18.08 -6.60 58.72
CA THR A 294 16.78 -6.63 59.40
C THR A 294 16.70 -7.81 60.37
N GLU A 295 17.16 -9.00 59.96
CA GLU A 295 17.22 -10.18 60.82
C GLU A 295 18.17 -9.96 62.01
N HIS A 296 19.34 -9.37 61.76
CA HIS A 296 20.28 -8.99 62.81
C HIS A 296 19.69 -7.97 63.79
N ALA A 297 18.98 -6.96 63.29
CA ALA A 297 18.30 -5.96 64.11
C ALA A 297 17.21 -6.60 64.99
N ALA A 298 16.37 -7.47 64.42
CA ALA A 298 15.34 -8.19 65.17
C ALA A 298 15.95 -9.07 66.27
N SER A 299 17.01 -9.84 65.96
CA SER A 299 17.74 -10.66 66.93
C SER A 299 18.34 -9.81 68.07
N ASN A 300 18.98 -8.68 67.74
CA ASN A 300 19.59 -7.81 68.75
C ASN A 300 18.54 -7.15 69.65
N THR A 301 17.41 -6.72 69.08
CA THR A 301 16.27 -6.20 69.83
C THR A 301 15.69 -7.24 70.76
N GLN A 302 15.53 -8.49 70.31
CA GLN A 302 15.05 -9.60 71.15
C GLN A 302 16.00 -9.90 72.33
N LYS A 303 17.32 -9.85 72.09
CA LYS A 303 18.32 -9.96 73.16
C LYS A 303 18.20 -8.80 74.14
N GLY A 304 18.07 -7.57 73.65
CA GLY A 304 17.86 -6.37 74.46
C GLY A 304 16.61 -6.49 75.34
N PHE A 305 15.50 -6.98 74.77
CA PHE A 305 14.25 -7.20 75.49
C PHE A 305 14.43 -8.21 76.64
N THR A 306 15.17 -9.29 76.40
CA THR A 306 15.47 -10.30 77.42
C THR A 306 16.34 -9.72 78.54
N VAL A 307 17.34 -8.90 78.21
CA VAL A 307 18.19 -8.22 79.21
C VAL A 307 17.40 -7.21 80.03
N ALA A 308 16.52 -6.44 79.40
CA ALA A 308 15.63 -5.50 80.08
C ALA A 308 14.67 -6.23 81.04
N GLN A 309 14.09 -7.35 80.61
CA GLN A 309 13.24 -8.19 81.45
C GLN A 309 14.00 -8.72 82.69
N GLN A 310 15.24 -9.17 82.51
CA GLN A 310 16.09 -9.58 83.64
C GLN A 310 16.38 -8.40 84.58
N GLY A 311 16.60 -7.20 84.04
CA GLY A 311 16.80 -5.98 84.82
C GLY A 311 15.59 -5.60 85.68
N LEU A 312 14.36 -5.79 85.19
CA LEU A 312 13.14 -5.58 85.99
C LEU A 312 13.10 -6.52 87.20
N VAL A 313 13.49 -7.80 87.01
CA VAL A 313 13.54 -8.78 88.10
C VAL A 313 14.54 -8.37 89.19
N GLU A 314 15.73 -7.89 88.79
CA GLU A 314 16.75 -7.41 89.75
C GLU A 314 16.31 -6.14 90.50
N ILE A 315 15.62 -5.20 89.82
CA ILE A 315 15.07 -4.00 90.45
C ILE A 315 14.01 -4.36 91.50
N GLU A 316 13.09 -5.26 91.19
CA GLU A 316 12.06 -5.68 92.15
C GLU A 316 12.70 -6.40 93.36
N SER A 317 13.71 -7.24 93.13
CA SER A 317 14.48 -7.87 94.21
C SER A 317 15.21 -6.83 95.09
N THR A 318 15.80 -5.80 94.47
CA THR A 318 16.46 -4.69 95.19
C THR A 318 15.46 -3.92 96.06
N LYS A 319 14.29 -3.59 95.49
CA LYS A 319 13.20 -2.92 96.21
C LYS A 319 12.72 -3.74 97.41
N GLN A 320 12.56 -5.06 97.25
CA GLN A 320 12.21 -5.95 98.36
C GLN A 320 13.28 -5.91 99.46
N THR A 321 14.56 -6.06 99.08
CA THR A 321 15.69 -6.07 100.03
C THR A 321 15.80 -4.77 100.82
N VAL A 322 15.61 -3.62 100.16
CA VAL A 322 15.64 -2.30 100.83
C VAL A 322 14.43 -2.10 101.74
N THR A 323 13.29 -2.67 101.39
CA THR A 323 12.06 -2.65 102.23
C THR A 323 12.27 -3.48 103.49
N GLU A 324 12.83 -4.68 103.36
CA GLU A 324 13.21 -5.55 104.49
C GLU A 324 14.23 -4.85 105.40
N LEU A 325 15.30 -4.28 104.83
CA LEU A 325 16.30 -3.50 105.58
C LEU A 325 15.67 -2.33 106.35
N SER A 326 14.70 -1.65 105.75
CA SER A 326 14.00 -0.53 106.39
C SER A 326 13.18 -0.99 107.60
N SER A 327 12.59 -2.19 107.55
CA SER A 327 11.88 -2.81 108.67
C SER A 327 12.83 -3.30 109.77
N GLU A 328 13.98 -3.85 109.41
CA GLU A 328 15.02 -4.23 110.38
C GLU A 328 15.58 -3.00 111.12
N LEU A 329 15.82 -1.90 110.40
CA LEU A 329 16.26 -0.64 111.00
C LEU A 329 15.22 -0.03 111.96
N GLU A 330 13.94 -0.12 111.63
CA GLU A 330 12.85 0.32 112.52
C GLU A 330 12.81 -0.53 113.80
N SER A 331 13.01 -1.83 113.69
CA SER A 331 13.09 -2.73 114.85
C SER A 331 14.30 -2.40 115.73
N ALA A 332 15.47 -2.15 115.13
CA ALA A 332 16.68 -1.77 115.85
C ALA A 332 16.59 -0.37 116.50
N GLU A 333 15.87 0.57 115.87
CA GLU A 333 15.55 1.88 116.45
C GLU A 333 14.79 1.71 117.77
N HIS A 334 13.80 0.81 117.81
CA HIS A 334 13.01 0.53 119.01
C HIS A 334 13.84 -0.07 120.16
N GLU A 335 14.74 -1.01 119.86
CA GLU A 335 15.63 -1.60 120.87
C GLU A 335 16.58 -0.56 121.47
N ILE A 336 17.07 0.37 120.66
CA ILE A 336 17.98 1.44 121.09
C ILE A 336 17.24 2.53 121.88
N GLU A 337 16.01 2.86 121.52
CA GLU A 337 15.14 3.72 122.33
C GLU A 337 14.90 3.12 123.72
N HIS A 338 14.65 1.82 123.81
CA HIS A 338 14.52 1.12 125.09
C HIS A 338 15.84 1.14 125.91
N LEU A 339 17.00 1.01 125.26
CA LEU A 339 18.30 1.17 125.92
C LEU A 339 18.53 2.60 126.45
N SER A 340 18.06 3.61 125.72
CA SER A 340 18.09 5.01 126.16
C SER A 340 17.26 5.22 127.42
N GLU A 341 16.06 4.63 127.46
CA GLU A 341 15.18 4.66 128.63
C GLU A 341 15.82 3.98 129.84
N LEU A 342 16.35 2.77 129.67
CA LEU A 342 17.09 2.06 130.73
C LEU A 342 18.28 2.87 131.25
N SER A 343 19.03 3.52 130.36
CA SER A 343 20.17 4.38 130.73
C SER A 343 19.71 5.61 131.53
N SER A 344 18.55 6.19 131.20
CA SER A 344 17.92 7.28 131.98
C SER A 344 17.53 6.83 133.38
N GLN A 345 16.95 5.63 133.51
CA GLN A 345 16.63 5.04 134.81
C GLN A 345 17.89 4.83 135.66
N ILE A 346 18.98 4.31 135.07
CA ILE A 346 20.27 4.15 135.77
C ILE A 346 20.81 5.51 136.22
N SER A 347 20.75 6.54 135.37
CA SER A 347 21.18 7.90 135.73
C SER A 347 20.42 8.43 136.96
N SER A 348 19.10 8.21 137.02
CA SER A 348 18.27 8.57 138.18
C SER A 348 18.71 7.83 139.46
N VAL A 349 18.97 6.53 139.38
CA VAL A 349 19.46 5.73 140.52
C VAL A 349 20.84 6.22 141.00
N ILE A 350 21.75 6.51 140.07
CA ILE A 350 23.08 7.04 140.40
C ILE A 350 22.99 8.41 141.07
N GLY A 351 22.04 9.26 140.64
CA GLY A 351 21.74 10.53 141.32
C GLY A 351 21.35 10.33 142.79
N VAL A 352 20.46 9.38 143.08
CA VAL A 352 20.08 9.04 144.46
C VAL A 352 21.28 8.51 145.27
N ILE A 353 22.14 7.67 144.66
CA ILE A 353 23.35 7.16 145.35
C ILE A 353 24.34 8.30 145.63
N HIS A 354 24.49 9.25 144.72
CA HIS A 354 25.32 10.44 144.91
C HIS A 354 24.80 11.29 146.08
N GLU A 355 23.49 11.55 146.14
CA GLU A 355 22.84 12.24 147.26
C GLU A 355 23.05 11.49 148.59
N ILE A 356 22.90 10.16 148.60
CA ILE A 356 23.16 9.34 149.80
C ILE A 356 24.64 9.42 150.21
N ALA A 357 25.57 9.36 149.27
CA ALA A 357 27.01 9.46 149.54
C ALA A 357 27.38 10.84 150.11
N GLU A 358 26.80 11.92 149.57
CA GLU A 358 26.99 13.28 150.08
C GLU A 358 26.41 13.44 151.50
N GLN A 359 25.19 12.94 151.74
CA GLN A 359 24.59 12.92 153.08
C GLN A 359 25.44 12.11 154.07
N THR A 360 25.98 10.96 153.63
CA THR A 360 26.84 10.10 154.44
C THR A 360 28.16 10.79 154.77
N ASN A 361 28.74 11.53 153.81
CA ASN A 361 29.95 12.33 154.00
C ASN A 361 29.72 13.47 155.01
N LEU A 362 28.57 14.16 154.94
CA LEU A 362 28.17 15.19 155.90
C LEU A 362 27.91 14.62 157.31
N LEU A 363 27.24 13.48 157.41
CA LEU A 363 27.02 12.76 158.68
C LEU A 363 28.35 12.32 159.29
N ALA A 364 29.26 11.78 158.49
CA ALA A 364 30.58 11.37 158.92
C ALA A 364 31.46 12.55 159.38
N LEU A 365 31.37 13.69 158.68
CA LEU A 365 32.04 14.93 159.10
C LEU A 365 31.52 15.42 160.47
N ASN A 366 30.20 15.44 160.66
CA ASN A 366 29.60 15.80 161.94
C ASN A 366 30.02 14.84 163.07
N ALA A 367 30.11 13.53 162.77
CA ALA A 367 30.59 12.53 163.72
C ALA A 367 32.08 12.70 164.05
N ALA A 368 32.93 13.03 163.08
CA ALA A 368 34.36 13.30 163.27
C ALA A 368 34.59 14.55 164.13
N ILE A 369 33.79 15.62 163.91
CA ILE A 369 33.81 16.83 164.73
C ILE A 369 33.46 16.51 166.19
N GLU A 370 32.39 15.75 166.43
CA GLU A 370 31.97 15.42 167.79
C GLU A 370 32.93 14.43 168.48
N ALA A 371 33.55 13.53 167.72
CA ALA A 371 34.61 12.65 168.22
C ALA A 371 35.89 13.42 168.62
N ALA A 372 36.28 14.44 167.86
CA ALA A 372 37.37 15.34 168.22
C ALA A 372 37.04 16.17 169.48
N ARG A 373 35.76 16.54 169.66
CA ARG A 373 35.25 17.27 170.83
C ARG A 373 35.28 16.45 172.12
N ALA A 374 35.17 15.13 172.03
CA ALA A 374 35.22 14.18 173.15
C ALA A 374 36.66 13.84 173.64
N GLY A 375 37.71 14.36 172.98
CA GLY A 375 39.11 14.18 173.39
C GLY A 375 39.58 12.71 173.33
N GLU A 376 40.36 12.26 174.32
CA GLU A 376 40.94 10.90 174.34
C GLU A 376 39.89 9.76 174.32
N GLN A 377 38.67 9.99 174.84
CA GLN A 377 37.58 9.00 174.81
C GLN A 377 36.95 8.84 173.41
N GLY A 378 37.14 9.81 172.52
CA GLY A 378 36.57 9.84 171.17
C GLY A 378 37.46 9.24 170.08
N ARG A 379 38.70 8.85 170.37
CA ARG A 379 39.68 8.42 169.36
C ARG A 379 39.21 7.24 168.49
N GLY A 380 38.57 6.23 169.09
CA GLY A 380 38.02 5.10 168.34
C GLY A 380 36.89 5.49 167.39
N PHE A 381 36.02 6.40 167.82
CA PHE A 381 34.93 6.94 166.99
C PHE A 381 35.44 7.87 165.90
N ALA A 382 36.49 8.65 166.16
CA ALA A 382 37.12 9.52 165.16
C ALA A 382 37.68 8.71 163.98
N VAL A 383 38.35 7.58 164.25
CA VAL A 383 38.87 6.69 163.20
C VAL A 383 37.73 6.09 162.35
N VAL A 384 36.63 5.66 162.97
CA VAL A 384 35.48 5.13 162.23
C VAL A 384 34.80 6.23 161.41
N ALA A 385 34.66 7.44 161.95
CA ALA A 385 34.08 8.58 161.23
C ALA A 385 34.92 8.99 160.02
N ASP A 386 36.26 9.03 160.13
CA ASP A 386 37.14 9.30 158.98
C ASP A 386 37.13 8.16 157.94
N GLU A 387 36.99 6.90 158.36
CA GLU A 387 36.85 5.77 157.44
C GLU A 387 35.51 5.84 156.67
N VAL A 388 34.40 6.16 157.36
CA VAL A 388 33.09 6.37 156.72
C VAL A 388 33.12 7.59 155.79
N ARG A 389 33.81 8.68 156.16
CA ARG A 389 34.01 9.86 155.32
C ARG A 389 34.79 9.52 154.05
N THR A 390 35.86 8.74 154.20
CA THR A 390 36.68 8.27 153.07
C THR A 390 35.87 7.35 152.15
N LEU A 391 35.05 6.45 152.71
CA LEU A 391 34.18 5.56 151.94
C LEU A 391 33.07 6.33 151.20
N ALA A 392 32.48 7.33 151.85
CA ALA A 392 31.47 8.20 151.26
C ALA A 392 32.06 9.04 150.11
N SER A 393 33.26 9.62 150.31
CA SER A 393 33.98 10.34 149.25
C SER A 393 34.38 9.45 148.08
N ARG A 394 34.82 8.20 148.33
CA ARG A 394 35.05 7.21 147.27
C ARG A 394 33.77 6.84 146.54
N THR A 395 32.66 6.69 147.26
CA THR A 395 31.34 6.40 146.66
C THR A 395 30.89 7.56 145.77
N GLN A 396 31.06 8.80 146.21
CA GLN A 396 30.75 10.01 145.42
C GLN A 396 31.60 10.10 144.15
N SER A 397 32.91 9.85 144.25
CA SER A 397 33.80 9.82 143.09
C SER A 397 33.43 8.70 142.10
N SER A 398 33.04 7.51 142.59
CA SER A 398 32.57 6.42 141.72
C SER A 398 31.20 6.71 141.09
N THR A 399 30.27 7.39 141.79
CA THR A 399 29.00 7.78 141.17
C THR A 399 29.17 8.87 140.12
N GLU A 400 30.12 9.79 140.29
CA GLU A 400 30.51 10.76 139.27
C GLU A 400 31.08 10.08 138.02
N GLU A 401 31.98 9.10 138.20
CA GLU A 401 32.56 8.32 137.11
C GLU A 401 31.48 7.52 136.36
N ILE A 402 30.58 6.83 137.08
CA ILE A 402 29.47 6.10 136.46
C ILE A 402 28.50 7.07 135.76
N SER A 403 28.19 8.22 136.35
CA SER A 403 27.34 9.24 135.73
C SER A 403 27.93 9.74 134.40
N SER A 404 29.25 9.94 134.34
CA SER A 404 29.96 10.28 133.11
C SER A 404 29.83 9.18 132.04
N ILE A 405 29.99 7.92 132.42
CA ILE A 405 29.81 6.76 131.52
C ILE A 405 28.37 6.70 131.00
N ILE A 406 27.37 6.84 131.86
CA ILE A 406 25.95 6.80 131.46
C ILE A 406 25.60 7.97 130.53
N THR A 407 26.12 9.16 130.80
CA THR A 407 25.96 10.32 129.91
C THR A 407 26.59 10.04 128.53
N SER A 408 27.75 9.39 128.49
CA SER A 408 28.38 8.97 127.24
C SER A 408 27.55 7.92 126.50
N VAL A 409 27.00 6.92 127.20
CA VAL A 409 26.10 5.90 126.64
C VAL A 409 24.85 6.55 126.05
N GLN A 410 24.19 7.46 126.76
CA GLN A 410 23.02 8.18 126.26
C GLN A 410 23.33 9.00 125.00
N SER A 411 24.45 9.74 125.01
CA SER A 411 24.90 10.51 123.85
C SER A 411 25.16 9.61 122.63
N GLN A 412 25.85 8.49 122.84
CA GLN A 412 26.14 7.53 121.78
C GLN A 412 24.86 6.86 121.24
N THR A 413 23.94 6.50 122.13
CA THR A 413 22.63 5.91 121.81
C THR A 413 21.82 6.87 120.93
N GLN A 414 21.76 8.16 121.28
CA GLN A 414 21.09 9.19 120.49
C GLN A 414 21.72 9.38 119.10
N ALA A 415 23.05 9.30 119.00
CA ALA A 415 23.76 9.35 117.73
C ALA A 415 23.44 8.15 116.82
N VAL A 416 23.29 6.95 117.39
CA VAL A 416 22.89 5.75 116.64
C VAL A 416 21.45 5.87 116.13
N VAL A 417 20.49 6.32 116.96
CA VAL A 417 19.10 6.58 116.51
C VAL A 417 19.05 7.57 115.35
N SER A 418 19.81 8.67 115.44
CA SER A 418 19.90 9.66 114.35
C SER A 418 20.43 9.04 113.04
N THR A 419 21.46 8.19 113.16
CA THR A 419 22.04 7.46 112.03
C THR A 419 21.03 6.49 111.41
N MET A 420 20.29 5.73 112.23
CA MET A 420 19.25 4.81 111.79
C MET A 420 18.11 5.52 111.05
N LYS A 421 17.63 6.67 111.56
CA LYS A 421 16.64 7.52 110.87
C LYS A 421 17.16 8.00 109.50
N GLY A 422 18.43 8.39 109.44
CA GLY A 422 19.11 8.73 108.19
C GLY A 422 19.15 7.56 107.20
N CYS A 423 19.50 6.35 107.66
CA CYS A 423 19.51 5.14 106.85
C CYS A 423 18.10 4.78 106.33
N ARG A 424 17.07 4.85 107.17
CA ARG A 424 15.68 4.61 106.77
C ARG A 424 15.23 5.57 105.68
N THR A 425 15.54 6.87 105.83
CA THR A 425 15.22 7.89 104.82
C THR A 425 15.91 7.59 103.49
N LYS A 426 17.19 7.21 103.51
CA LYS A 426 17.93 6.78 102.30
C LYS A 426 17.34 5.50 101.69
N GLY A 427 16.85 4.58 102.51
CA GLY A 427 16.11 3.39 102.06
C GLY A 427 14.84 3.76 101.29
N THR A 428 14.03 4.67 101.82
CA THR A 428 12.81 5.17 101.14
C THR A 428 13.14 5.81 99.79
N VAL A 429 14.16 6.67 99.72
CA VAL A 429 14.62 7.29 98.46
C VAL A 429 15.13 6.24 97.47
N SER A 430 15.77 5.17 97.94
CA SER A 430 16.25 4.07 97.10
C SER A 430 15.10 3.25 96.51
N VAL A 431 14.02 3.04 97.28
CA VAL A 431 12.78 2.40 96.79
C VAL A 431 12.11 3.25 95.70
N GLU A 432 11.99 4.56 95.92
CA GLU A 432 11.43 5.49 94.93
C GLU A 432 12.27 5.51 93.64
N SER A 433 13.60 5.58 93.77
CA SER A 433 14.52 5.54 92.64
C SER A 433 14.42 4.22 91.86
N SER A 434 14.25 3.10 92.57
CA SER A 434 14.04 1.78 91.96
C SER A 434 12.72 1.73 91.17
N GLN A 435 11.66 2.36 91.69
CA GLN A 435 10.37 2.46 90.99
C GLN A 435 10.46 3.29 89.71
N VAL A 436 11.21 4.38 89.72
CA VAL A 436 11.45 5.20 88.50
C VAL A 436 12.26 4.39 87.48
N ALA A 437 13.31 3.69 87.92
CA ALA A 437 14.10 2.83 87.05
C ALA A 437 13.25 1.70 86.43
N TYR A 438 12.35 1.09 87.20
CA TYR A 438 11.39 0.09 86.71
C TYR A 438 10.56 0.65 85.54
N GLN A 439 9.95 1.82 85.72
CA GLN A 439 9.11 2.46 84.67
C GLN A 439 9.91 2.80 83.41
N GLN A 440 11.18 3.21 83.55
CA GLN A 440 12.03 3.49 82.40
C GLN A 440 12.39 2.22 81.62
N ILE A 441 12.70 1.12 82.31
CA ILE A 441 12.98 -0.15 81.64
C ILE A 441 11.71 -0.69 80.95
N GLU A 442 10.54 -0.57 81.57
CA GLU A 442 9.26 -0.93 80.95
C GLU A 442 9.00 -0.14 79.65
N ALA A 443 9.25 1.17 79.66
CA ALA A 443 9.15 2.00 78.45
C ALA A 443 10.15 1.60 77.35
N VAL A 444 11.38 1.21 77.74
CA VAL A 444 12.37 0.68 76.79
C VAL A 444 11.91 -0.65 76.17
N MET A 445 11.27 -1.52 76.95
CA MET A 445 10.72 -2.78 76.44
C MET A 445 9.58 -2.55 75.44
N ASP A 446 8.71 -1.57 75.68
CA ASP A 446 7.64 -1.20 74.74
C ASP A 446 8.21 -0.72 73.38
N GLU A 447 9.26 0.12 73.42
CA GLU A 447 9.94 0.55 72.19
C GLU A 447 10.67 -0.60 71.48
N MET A 448 11.27 -1.52 72.22
CA MET A 448 11.87 -2.73 71.63
C MET A 448 10.81 -3.59 70.93
N GLN A 449 9.60 -3.71 71.47
CA GLN A 449 8.51 -4.43 70.81
C GLN A 449 8.12 -3.76 69.48
N LYS A 450 8.01 -2.42 69.45
CA LYS A 450 7.74 -1.68 68.20
C LYS A 450 8.83 -1.88 67.15
N ILE A 451 10.10 -1.99 67.57
CA ILE A 451 11.22 -2.29 66.66
C ILE A 451 11.11 -3.71 66.10
N LEU A 452 10.71 -4.70 66.90
CA LEU A 452 10.46 -6.08 66.44
C LEU A 452 9.31 -6.13 65.41
N ASP A 453 8.21 -5.44 65.69
CA ASP A 453 7.07 -5.35 64.77
C ASP A 453 7.47 -4.69 63.45
N SER A 454 8.25 -3.59 63.52
CA SER A 454 8.78 -2.91 62.34
C SER A 454 9.74 -3.79 61.53
N SER A 455 10.59 -4.56 62.21
CA SER A 455 11.50 -5.52 61.55
C SER A 455 10.73 -6.59 60.79
N THR A 456 9.59 -7.04 61.33
CA THR A 456 8.71 -8.01 60.66
C THR A 456 8.08 -7.40 59.40
N GLN A 457 7.66 -6.13 59.45
CA GLN A 457 7.14 -5.42 58.28
C GLN A 457 8.21 -5.20 57.20
N ILE A 458 9.44 -4.84 57.61
CA ILE A 458 10.58 -4.69 56.69
C ILE A 458 10.88 -6.04 56.02
N ALA A 459 10.87 -7.15 56.76
CA ALA A 459 11.09 -8.48 56.18
C ALA A 459 10.03 -8.83 55.11
N ALA A 460 8.76 -8.53 55.36
CA ALA A 460 7.69 -8.73 54.37
C ALA A 460 7.90 -7.85 53.12
N ALA A 461 8.29 -6.59 53.30
CA ALA A 461 8.59 -5.68 52.18
C ALA A 461 9.83 -6.14 51.37
N VAL A 462 10.83 -6.71 52.03
CA VAL A 462 12.01 -7.30 51.38
C VAL A 462 11.64 -8.51 50.53
N GLU A 463 10.74 -9.38 51.00
CA GLU A 463 10.22 -10.50 50.20
C GLU A 463 9.48 -10.00 48.95
N GLU A 464 8.63 -8.98 49.10
CA GLU A 464 7.92 -8.36 47.97
C GLU A 464 8.89 -7.73 46.97
N GLN A 465 9.89 -6.98 47.44
CA GLN A 465 10.93 -6.43 46.57
C GLN A 465 11.73 -7.50 45.85
N SER A 466 12.02 -8.64 46.51
CA SER A 466 12.69 -9.77 45.87
C SER A 466 11.87 -10.35 44.71
N MET A 467 10.55 -10.49 44.90
CA MET A 467 9.65 -10.95 43.83
C MET A 467 9.63 -9.99 42.64
N VAL A 468 9.50 -8.68 42.90
CA VAL A 468 9.53 -7.64 41.85
C VAL A 468 10.87 -7.63 41.13
N CYS A 469 11.99 -7.76 41.85
CA CYS A 469 13.32 -7.82 41.27
C CYS A 469 13.46 -9.00 40.29
N ASN A 470 12.97 -10.18 40.66
CA ASN A 470 12.97 -11.37 39.80
C ASN A 470 12.07 -11.19 38.57
N GLU A 471 10.89 -10.59 38.72
CA GLU A 471 10.01 -10.29 37.59
C GLU A 471 10.65 -9.31 36.60
N VAL A 472 11.28 -8.24 37.11
CA VAL A 472 12.00 -7.28 36.26
C VAL A 472 13.18 -7.96 35.57
N ALA A 473 13.94 -8.81 36.26
CA ALA A 473 15.02 -9.58 35.65
C ALA A 473 14.52 -10.45 34.48
N GLN A 474 13.37 -11.13 34.66
CA GLN A 474 12.77 -11.93 33.60
C GLN A 474 12.32 -11.06 32.40
N ASN A 475 11.69 -9.91 32.67
CA ASN A 475 11.29 -8.97 31.62
C ASN A 475 12.49 -8.43 30.83
N ILE A 476 13.63 -8.19 31.49
CA ILE A 476 14.86 -7.75 30.84
C ILE A 476 15.41 -8.81 29.89
N VAL A 477 15.34 -10.10 30.25
CA VAL A 477 15.70 -11.20 29.32
C VAL A 477 14.81 -11.19 28.08
N VAL A 478 13.49 -11.04 28.26
CA VAL A 478 12.54 -10.98 27.14
C VAL A 478 12.82 -9.77 26.22
N ILE A 479 13.14 -8.60 26.80
CA ILE A 479 13.51 -7.40 26.04
C ILE A 479 14.79 -7.66 25.24
N ARG A 480 15.80 -8.29 25.84
CA ARG A 480 17.06 -8.63 25.17
C ARG A 480 16.85 -9.59 23.99
N ASP A 481 16.07 -10.64 24.19
CA ASP A 481 15.80 -11.64 23.15
C ASP A 481 14.95 -11.04 22.01
N THR A 482 13.99 -10.17 22.33
CA THR A 482 13.22 -9.40 21.34
C THR A 482 14.10 -8.43 20.56
N THR A 483 15.03 -7.76 21.25
CA THR A 483 16.00 -6.85 20.60
C THR A 483 16.88 -7.61 19.63
N THR A 484 17.35 -8.81 20.00
CA THR A 484 18.14 -9.69 19.11
C THR A 484 17.34 -10.09 17.87
N THR A 485 16.08 -10.49 18.04
CA THR A 485 15.18 -10.83 16.92
C THR A 485 14.92 -9.62 16.01
N ASN A 486 14.78 -8.42 16.59
CA ASN A 486 14.61 -7.20 15.81
C ASN A 486 15.86 -6.83 15.00
N VAL A 487 17.06 -7.08 15.52
CA VAL A 487 18.32 -6.87 14.77
C VAL A 487 18.36 -7.79 13.54
N GLU A 488 17.98 -9.05 13.68
CA GLU A 488 17.84 -9.97 12.54
C GLU A 488 16.81 -9.45 11.53
N GLY A 489 15.64 -9.01 11.99
CA GLY A 489 14.59 -8.42 11.14
C GLY A 489 15.04 -7.17 10.37
N VAL A 490 15.85 -6.29 10.99
CA VAL A 490 16.44 -5.13 10.32
C VAL A 490 17.46 -5.54 9.25
N SER A 491 18.24 -6.60 9.51
CA SER A 491 19.17 -7.17 8.52
C SER A 491 18.41 -7.69 7.29
N ASP A 492 17.31 -8.42 7.52
CA ASP A 492 16.43 -8.92 6.46
C ASP A 492 15.76 -7.80 5.66
N ASN A 493 15.32 -6.73 6.34
CA ASN A 493 14.73 -5.58 5.67
C ASN A 493 15.77 -4.84 4.81
N THR A 494 17.00 -4.71 5.30
CA THR A 494 18.11 -4.10 4.54
C THR A 494 18.41 -4.91 3.28
N ARG A 495 18.50 -6.24 3.40
CA ARG A 495 18.68 -7.14 2.25
C ARG A 495 17.53 -7.06 1.25
N SER A 496 16.29 -7.02 1.74
CA SER A 496 15.11 -6.90 0.87
C SER A 496 15.08 -5.56 0.14
N THR A 497 15.49 -4.48 0.82
CA THR A 497 15.60 -3.15 0.21
C THR A 497 16.64 -3.12 -0.91
N GLU A 498 17.76 -3.81 -0.74
CA GLU A 498 18.79 -3.93 -1.79
C GLU A 498 18.24 -4.64 -3.03
N VAL A 499 17.49 -5.73 -2.84
CA VAL A 499 16.83 -6.46 -3.94
C VAL A 499 15.82 -5.57 -4.67
N VAL A 500 15.00 -4.80 -3.95
CA VAL A 500 14.03 -3.87 -4.56
C VAL A 500 14.75 -2.76 -5.32
N ASN A 501 15.86 -2.23 -4.79
CA ASN A 501 16.67 -1.22 -5.46
C ASN A 501 17.26 -1.75 -6.77
N GLN A 502 17.81 -2.98 -6.76
CA GLN A 502 18.31 -3.64 -7.96
C GLN A 502 17.19 -3.84 -9.00
N GLN A 503 16.03 -4.35 -8.59
CA GLN A 503 14.88 -4.53 -9.49
C GLN A 503 14.36 -3.20 -10.06
N THR A 504 14.39 -2.14 -9.27
CA THR A 504 14.02 -0.79 -9.70
C THR A 504 14.98 -0.31 -10.79
N THR A 505 16.29 -0.52 -10.60
CA THR A 505 17.34 -0.19 -11.58
C THR A 505 17.20 -0.98 -12.87
N ASP A 506 16.91 -2.29 -12.76
CA ASP A 506 16.68 -3.17 -13.92
C ASP A 506 15.45 -2.72 -14.71
N LEU A 507 14.35 -2.40 -14.02
CA LEU A 507 13.13 -1.86 -14.63
C LEU A 507 13.38 -0.50 -15.28
N GLN A 508 14.13 0.39 -14.62
CA GLN A 508 14.50 1.70 -15.15
C GLN A 508 15.27 1.56 -16.47
N THR A 509 16.23 0.64 -16.52
CA THR A 509 17.01 0.37 -17.74
C THR A 509 16.13 -0.23 -18.84
N ALA A 510 15.19 -1.13 -18.49
CA ALA A 510 14.28 -1.73 -19.46
C ALA A 510 13.32 -0.72 -20.10
N ILE A 511 12.86 0.28 -19.35
CA ILE A 511 11.93 1.31 -19.85
C ILE A 511 12.63 2.51 -20.49
N GLU A 512 13.91 2.75 -20.21
CA GLU A 512 14.69 3.85 -20.79
C GLU A 512 14.92 3.69 -22.31
N VAL A 513 14.80 2.46 -22.83
CA VAL A 513 14.86 2.18 -24.27
C VAL A 513 13.69 2.82 -25.04
N PHE A 514 12.54 3.02 -24.40
CA PHE A 514 11.36 3.62 -25.03
C PHE A 514 11.44 5.14 -25.07
N LYS A 515 11.28 5.73 -26.26
CA LYS A 515 11.18 7.19 -26.42
C LYS A 515 9.73 7.61 -26.32
N VAL A 516 9.43 8.48 -25.36
CA VAL A 516 8.11 9.06 -25.11
C VAL A 516 8.18 10.58 -25.20
N HIS A 517 7.05 11.25 -25.42
CA HIS A 517 7.00 12.71 -25.25
C HIS A 517 7.24 13.05 -23.78
N ARG A 518 8.29 13.83 -23.52
CA ARG A 518 8.61 14.35 -22.18
C ARG A 518 7.69 15.47 -21.75
#